data_AF-A0A3Q1JN32-F1
#
_entry.id   AF-A0A3Q1JN32-F1
#
_cell.length_a   1.000
_cell.length_b   1.000
_cell.length_c   1.000
_cell.angle_alpha   90.00
_cell.angle_beta   90.00
_cell.angle_gamma   90.00
#
_symmetry.space_group_name_H-M   'P 1'
#
loop_
_entity.id
_entity.type
_entity.pdbx_description
1 polymer ?
#
loop_
_entity_poly.entity_id
_entity_poly.type
_entity_poly.pdbx_seq_one_letter_code
_entity_poly.pdbx_strand_id
1 'polypeptide(L)'
;MSSLLSHKKDQPRSVRSLSDSSPASSTATTKSLRHERLSRLNSSGTSEVSHDAPTNHAESYFSRRENRLSARKKAEEENTNNDYKKMYEKALATNQRLKSRLETSKQELAMIQDQLHRAQNGRQGGCGSNMLETEKKESWSLKKKITDMEEQLKSPALFVRLKQNLRLKTRN
;
A
#
# COMPACT_ATOMS: atom_id res chain seq x y z
N MET A 1 -18.29 16.23 -28.58
CA MET A 1 -17.92 17.11 -27.46
C MET A 1 -17.30 16.27 -26.37
N SER A 2 -16.10 16.67 -25.91
CA SER A 2 -15.46 16.38 -24.60
C SER A 2 -13.94 16.42 -24.78
N SER A 3 -13.38 17.61 -24.61
CA SER A 3 -11.95 17.89 -24.61
C SER A 3 -11.29 17.41 -23.32
N LEU A 4 -10.16 16.72 -23.44
CA LEU A 4 -9.32 16.33 -22.31
C LEU A 4 -8.59 17.55 -21.71
N LEU A 5 -8.72 17.67 -20.40
CA LEU A 5 -8.05 18.63 -19.52
C LEU A 5 -6.65 18.11 -19.14
N SER A 6 -5.77 19.07 -18.80
CA SER A 6 -4.53 18.95 -17.99
C SER A 6 -3.25 18.53 -18.72
N HIS A 7 -2.08 19.14 -18.50
CA HIS A 7 -1.70 20.29 -17.67
C HIS A 7 -0.33 20.76 -18.21
N LYS A 8 -0.17 22.06 -18.51
CA LYS A 8 1.14 22.63 -18.84
C LYS A 8 2.02 22.65 -17.58
N LYS A 9 3.25 22.15 -17.71
CA LYS A 9 4.28 22.13 -16.68
C LYS A 9 5.23 23.30 -16.94
N ASP A 10 4.90 24.45 -16.38
CA ASP A 10 5.82 25.58 -16.30
C ASP A 10 6.69 25.44 -15.05
N GLN A 11 7.99 25.32 -15.26
CA GLN A 11 9.02 25.22 -14.23
C GLN A 11 9.80 26.54 -14.23
N PRO A 12 9.70 27.40 -13.21
CA PRO A 12 10.62 28.52 -13.11
C PRO A 12 11.86 28.12 -12.30
N ARG A 13 12.99 28.20 -12.99
CA ARG A 13 14.37 28.21 -12.46
C ARG A 13 14.55 29.46 -11.60
N SER A 14 14.66 29.31 -10.28
CA SER A 14 15.04 30.44 -9.42
C SER A 14 16.56 30.63 -9.40
N VAL A 15 16.97 31.83 -9.80
CA VAL A 15 18.32 32.36 -9.83
C VAL A 15 18.76 32.72 -8.41
N ARG A 16 19.97 32.31 -8.00
CA ARG A 16 20.60 32.76 -6.76
C ARG A 16 20.99 34.24 -6.91
N SER A 17 20.35 35.12 -6.15
CA SER A 17 20.80 36.51 -5.97
C SER A 17 21.81 36.60 -4.83
N LEU A 18 23.01 37.08 -5.16
CA LEU A 18 24.01 37.60 -4.24
C LEU A 18 23.44 38.86 -3.57
N SER A 19 23.54 38.96 -2.25
CA SER A 19 23.41 40.24 -1.56
C SER A 19 24.48 40.32 -0.48
N ASP A 20 25.46 41.14 -0.84
CA ASP A 20 26.51 41.75 -0.04
C ASP A 20 25.88 42.80 0.87
N SER A 21 26.15 42.76 2.17
CA SER A 21 25.87 43.86 3.12
C SER A 21 26.60 43.60 4.43
N SER A 22 27.79 44.18 4.53
CA SER A 22 28.44 44.49 5.81
C SER A 22 27.89 45.81 6.37
N PRO A 23 27.77 45.97 7.70
CA PRO A 23 27.91 47.26 8.34
C PRO A 23 29.22 47.29 9.15
N ALA A 24 30.04 48.30 8.87
CA ALA A 24 31.18 48.66 9.69
C ALA A 24 30.78 49.56 10.87
N SER A 25 31.74 49.68 11.81
CA SER A 25 31.83 50.58 12.99
C SER A 25 31.39 49.90 14.31
N SER A 26 32.16 49.89 15.40
CA SER A 26 33.10 50.93 15.87
C SER A 26 34.09 50.41 16.94
N THR A 27 35.31 50.96 16.88
CA THR A 27 36.20 51.41 17.98
C THR A 27 36.81 50.45 19.02
N ALA A 28 38.15 50.45 19.03
CA ALA A 28 39.06 50.51 20.20
C ALA A 28 39.25 49.29 21.13
N THR A 29 40.33 48.52 20.90
CA THR A 29 41.48 48.28 21.85
C THR A 29 42.37 47.13 21.36
N THR A 30 43.34 47.43 20.49
CA THR A 30 44.24 46.44 19.85
C THR A 30 45.44 46.00 20.71
N LYS A 31 45.35 46.05 22.05
CA LYS A 31 46.46 45.61 22.93
C LYS A 31 46.16 44.42 23.84
N SER A 32 44.89 44.05 24.07
CA SER A 32 44.55 42.94 24.98
C SER A 32 44.57 41.56 24.31
N LEU A 33 44.09 41.45 23.06
CA LEU A 33 43.87 40.14 22.42
C LEU A 33 45.17 39.39 22.03
N ARG A 34 46.31 40.09 21.90
CA ARG A 34 47.60 39.45 21.59
C ARG A 34 48.20 38.72 22.78
N HIS A 35 47.98 39.22 24.00
CA HIS A 35 48.52 38.58 25.20
C HIS A 35 47.76 37.29 25.53
N GLU A 36 46.43 37.23 25.35
CA GLU A 36 45.70 35.98 25.61
C GLU A 36 46.10 34.82 24.70
N ARG A 37 46.45 35.08 23.42
CA ARG A 37 46.88 34.00 22.51
C ARG A 37 48.28 33.49 22.84
N LEU A 38 49.17 34.34 23.34
CA LEU A 38 50.54 33.96 23.72
C LEU A 38 50.59 33.32 25.12
N SER A 39 49.73 33.76 26.06
CA SER A 39 49.65 33.20 27.41
C SER A 39 49.17 31.75 27.44
N ARG A 40 48.31 31.33 26.48
CA ARG A 40 47.83 29.95 26.39
C ARG A 40 48.88 28.95 25.91
N LEU A 41 49.98 29.41 25.30
CA LEU A 41 51.07 28.55 24.85
C LEU A 41 52.15 28.33 25.92
N ASN A 42 52.19 29.15 26.98
CA ASN A 42 53.24 29.11 28.00
C ASN A 42 52.78 28.54 29.36
N SER A 43 51.56 28.01 29.45
CA SER A 43 51.04 27.36 30.67
C SER A 43 50.48 25.97 30.38
N SER A 44 51.29 25.13 29.74
CA SER A 44 51.14 23.67 29.75
C SER A 44 52.47 23.05 29.33
N GLY A 45 53.27 22.61 30.32
CA GLY A 45 54.49 21.85 30.04
C GLY A 45 55.70 22.04 30.96
N THR A 46 55.63 22.71 32.11
CA THR A 46 56.61 22.47 33.18
C THR A 46 56.19 21.22 33.95
N SER A 47 56.25 20.08 33.26
CA SER A 47 56.37 18.81 33.95
C SER A 47 57.87 18.55 34.02
N GLU A 48 58.42 18.76 35.20
CA GLU A 48 59.66 18.16 35.66
C GLU A 48 59.47 16.63 35.66
N VAL A 49 59.42 16.03 34.48
CA VAL A 49 59.56 14.60 34.28
C VAL A 49 61.02 14.42 33.94
N SER A 50 61.73 13.80 34.88
CA SER A 50 62.98 13.10 34.61
C SER A 50 62.80 12.31 33.31
N HIS A 51 63.40 12.78 32.23
CA HIS A 51 63.45 12.06 30.96
C HIS A 51 64.50 10.94 31.07
N ASP A 52 64.27 9.98 31.96
CA ASP A 52 64.91 8.67 31.89
C ASP A 52 64.12 7.77 30.94
N ALA A 53 64.07 8.18 29.66
CA ALA A 53 63.87 7.31 28.51
C ALA A 53 64.00 8.16 27.23
N PRO A 54 64.97 7.88 26.34
CA PRO A 54 65.00 8.47 25.01
C PRO A 54 63.94 7.77 24.15
N THR A 55 62.65 8.03 24.40
CA THR A 55 61.62 7.58 23.46
C THR A 55 61.79 8.43 22.21
N ASN A 56 62.33 7.81 21.16
CA ASN A 56 62.73 8.46 19.92
C ASN A 56 61.59 9.35 19.41
N HIS A 57 61.82 10.65 19.24
CA HIS A 57 60.82 11.59 18.73
C HIS A 57 60.18 11.11 17.41
N ALA A 58 60.98 10.42 16.59
CA ALA A 58 60.54 9.74 15.38
C ALA A 58 59.49 8.64 15.66
N GLU A 59 59.69 7.82 16.68
CA GLU A 59 58.79 6.71 17.05
C GLU A 59 57.42 7.23 17.50
N SER A 60 57.38 8.29 18.31
CA SER A 60 56.13 8.97 18.68
C SER A 60 55.34 9.50 17.47
N TYR A 61 56.05 10.06 16.49
CA TYR A 61 55.44 10.50 15.23
C TYR A 61 54.89 9.31 14.42
N PHE A 62 55.64 8.21 14.33
CA PHE A 62 55.19 7.00 13.63
C PHE A 62 53.96 6.39 14.30
N SER A 63 53.93 6.24 15.63
CA SER A 63 52.77 5.74 16.36
C SER A 63 51.54 6.64 16.18
N ARG A 64 51.71 7.97 16.19
CA ARG A 64 50.60 8.90 15.90
C ARG A 64 50.07 8.73 14.48
N ARG A 65 50.96 8.56 13.50
CA ARG A 65 50.58 8.33 12.10
C ARG A 65 49.86 7.00 11.94
N GLU A 66 50.35 5.94 12.56
CA GLU A 66 49.73 4.61 12.56
C GLU A 66 48.32 4.67 13.18
N ASN A 67 48.16 5.31 14.35
CA ASN A 67 46.85 5.49 14.97
C ASN A 67 45.87 6.24 14.07
N ARG A 68 46.32 7.26 13.34
CA ARG A 68 45.47 7.97 12.36
C ARG A 68 45.04 7.06 11.20
N LEU A 69 45.95 6.21 10.71
CA LEU A 69 45.65 5.26 9.64
C LEU A 69 44.66 4.19 10.12
N SER A 70 44.88 3.63 11.31
CA SER A 70 43.99 2.65 11.93
C SER A 70 42.62 3.22 12.24
N ALA A 71 42.54 4.47 12.75
CA ALA A 71 41.28 5.15 12.97
C ALA A 71 40.52 5.41 11.66
N ARG A 72 41.22 5.81 10.59
CA ARG A 72 40.62 5.96 9.25
C ARG A 72 40.07 4.64 8.72
N LYS A 73 40.83 3.55 8.84
CA LYS A 73 40.40 2.22 8.41
C LYS A 73 39.16 1.75 9.18
N LYS A 74 39.15 1.92 10.51
CA LYS A 74 37.99 1.60 11.36
C LYS A 74 36.75 2.42 10.98
N ALA A 75 36.91 3.71 10.71
CA ALA A 75 35.79 4.57 10.29
C ALA A 75 35.20 4.13 8.94
N GLU A 76 36.04 3.69 8.00
CA GLU A 76 35.61 3.16 6.71
C GLU A 76 34.89 1.81 6.87
N GLU A 77 35.46 0.88 7.65
CA GLU A 77 34.85 -0.41 7.98
C GLU A 77 33.48 -0.21 8.67
N GLU A 78 33.40 0.68 9.66
CA GLU A 78 32.15 1.03 10.36
C GLU A 78 31.11 1.65 9.41
N ASN A 79 31.53 2.51 8.49
CA ASN A 79 30.61 3.08 7.49
C ASN A 79 30.02 1.98 6.60
N THR A 80 30.85 1.07 6.07
CA THR A 80 30.35 -0.04 5.25
C THR A 80 29.43 -0.98 6.03
N ASN A 81 29.76 -1.30 7.29
CA ASN A 81 28.94 -2.13 8.16
C ASN A 81 27.56 -1.49 8.40
N ASN A 82 27.54 -0.19 8.70
CA ASN A 82 26.31 0.57 8.87
C ASN A 82 25.44 0.56 7.61
N ASP A 83 26.04 0.66 6.42
CA ASP A 83 25.32 0.59 5.15
C ASP A 83 24.73 -0.81 4.89
N TYR A 84 25.49 -1.88 5.14
CA TYR A 84 24.98 -3.25 5.07
C TYR A 84 23.82 -3.48 6.02
N LYS A 85 23.93 -3.01 7.27
CA LYS A 85 22.87 -3.11 8.27
C LYS A 85 21.59 -2.41 7.80
N LYS A 86 21.69 -1.17 7.31
CA LYS A 86 20.53 -0.43 6.76
C LYS A 86 19.90 -1.15 5.58
N MET A 87 20.69 -1.73 4.67
CA MET A 87 20.18 -2.47 3.53
C MET A 87 19.45 -3.75 3.98
N TYR A 88 19.99 -4.46 4.97
CA TYR A 88 19.36 -5.63 5.56
C TYR A 88 18.02 -5.27 6.24
N GLU A 89 17.98 -4.21 7.04
CA GLU A 89 16.74 -3.73 7.66
C GLU A 89 15.68 -3.35 6.61
N LYS A 90 16.07 -2.66 5.53
CA LYS A 90 15.17 -2.36 4.40
C LYS A 90 14.66 -3.63 3.72
N ALA A 91 15.53 -4.62 3.50
CA ALA A 91 15.16 -5.90 2.92
C ALA A 91 14.15 -6.64 3.82
N LEU A 92 14.35 -6.62 5.14
CA LEU A 92 13.42 -7.21 6.10
C LEU A 92 12.05 -6.51 6.09
N ALA A 93 12.02 -5.17 6.14
CA ALA A 93 10.78 -4.40 6.11
C ALA A 93 9.99 -4.65 4.81
N THR A 94 10.68 -4.69 3.67
CA THR A 94 10.04 -5.02 2.39
C THR A 94 9.54 -6.47 2.34
N ASN A 95 10.28 -7.42 2.90
CA ASN A 95 9.86 -8.83 3.00
C ASN A 95 8.59 -8.97 3.85
N GLN A 96 8.52 -8.31 5.00
CA GLN A 96 7.33 -8.29 5.85
C GLN A 96 6.13 -7.71 5.09
N ARG A 97 6.30 -6.58 4.40
CA ARG A 97 5.24 -5.98 3.57
C ARG A 97 4.77 -6.93 2.46
N LEU A 98 5.69 -7.61 1.79
CA LEU A 98 5.34 -8.58 0.74
C LEU A 98 4.59 -9.78 1.30
N LYS A 99 4.97 -10.30 2.48
CA LYS A 99 4.24 -11.36 3.17
C LYS A 99 2.82 -10.95 3.51
N SER A 100 2.62 -9.75 4.06
CA SER A 100 1.28 -9.23 4.34
C SER A 100 0.45 -9.11 3.06
N ARG A 101 1.02 -8.57 1.98
CA ARG A 101 0.32 -8.45 0.69
C ARG A 101 -0.02 -9.81 0.05
N LEU A 102 0.85 -10.81 0.23
CA LEU A 102 0.58 -12.17 -0.22
C LEU A 102 -0.60 -12.76 0.56
N GLU A 103 -0.64 -12.55 1.88
CA GLU A 103 -1.72 -13.07 2.71
C GLU A 103 -3.06 -12.41 2.38
N THR A 104 -3.09 -11.09 2.20
CA THR A 104 -4.31 -10.40 1.75
C THR A 104 -4.77 -10.91 0.39
N SER A 105 -3.84 -11.10 -0.55
CA SER A 105 -4.18 -11.62 -1.89
C SER A 105 -4.72 -13.05 -1.83
N LYS A 106 -4.21 -13.92 -0.95
CA LYS A 106 -4.78 -15.26 -0.74
C LYS A 106 -6.20 -15.18 -0.19
N GLN A 107 -6.46 -14.30 0.77
CA GLN A 107 -7.79 -14.10 1.32
C GLN A 107 -8.77 -13.58 0.25
N GLU A 108 -8.35 -12.62 -0.56
CA GLU A 108 -9.14 -12.11 -1.70
C GLU A 108 -9.45 -13.22 -2.71
N LEU A 109 -8.46 -14.05 -3.05
CA LEU A 109 -8.66 -15.21 -3.93
C LEU A 109 -9.67 -16.20 -3.34
N ALA A 110 -9.58 -16.51 -2.05
CA ALA A 110 -10.53 -17.39 -1.39
C ALA A 110 -11.96 -16.82 -1.40
N MET A 111 -12.11 -15.51 -1.19
CA MET A 111 -13.42 -14.84 -1.30
C MET A 111 -13.98 -14.92 -2.72
N ILE A 112 -13.16 -14.68 -3.74
CA ILE A 112 -13.58 -14.77 -5.15
C ILE A 112 -13.97 -16.20 -5.50
N GLN A 113 -13.21 -17.20 -5.01
CA GLN A 113 -13.54 -18.61 -5.20
C GLN A 113 -14.87 -18.99 -4.54
N ASP A 114 -15.14 -18.53 -3.31
CA ASP A 114 -16.44 -18.75 -2.65
C ASP A 114 -17.57 -18.08 -3.42
N GLN A 115 -17.38 -16.84 -3.87
CA GLN A 115 -18.38 -16.13 -4.69
C GLN A 115 -18.65 -16.86 -6.02
N LEU A 116 -17.60 -17.36 -6.69
CA LEU A 116 -17.72 -18.14 -7.91
C LEU A 116 -18.48 -19.44 -7.66
N HIS A 117 -18.13 -20.18 -6.60
CA HIS A 117 -18.80 -21.41 -6.21
C HIS A 117 -20.27 -21.17 -5.89
N ARG A 118 -20.60 -20.09 -5.16
CA ARG A 118 -21.99 -19.67 -4.91
C ARG A 118 -22.72 -19.29 -6.19
N ALA A 119 -22.09 -18.59 -7.12
CA ALA A 119 -22.69 -18.23 -8.39
C ALA A 119 -22.95 -19.45 -9.28
N GLN A 120 -22.02 -20.41 -9.29
CA GLN A 120 -22.15 -21.67 -10.03
C GLN A 120 -23.24 -22.56 -9.41
N ASN A 121 -23.25 -22.73 -8.09
CA ASN A 121 -24.27 -23.52 -7.39
C ASN A 121 -25.63 -22.81 -7.36
N GLY A 122 -25.66 -21.48 -7.30
CA GLY A 122 -26.90 -20.71 -7.44
C GLY A 122 -27.52 -20.84 -8.82
N ARG A 123 -26.70 -21.02 -9.86
CA ARG A 123 -27.14 -21.39 -11.22
C ARG A 123 -27.60 -22.85 -11.32
N GLN A 124 -26.95 -23.77 -10.61
CA GLN A 124 -27.22 -25.22 -10.73
C GLN A 124 -28.25 -25.78 -9.72
N GLY A 125 -28.47 -25.19 -8.55
CA GLY A 125 -29.07 -25.91 -7.42
C GLY A 125 -30.31 -25.31 -6.74
N GLY A 126 -30.67 -24.04 -6.95
CA GLY A 126 -31.58 -23.38 -6.01
C GLY A 126 -32.88 -22.85 -6.58
N CYS A 127 -32.76 -21.84 -7.45
CA CYS A 127 -33.90 -20.96 -7.73
C CYS A 127 -34.38 -21.04 -9.18
N GLY A 128 -33.48 -21.25 -10.15
CA GLY A 128 -33.87 -21.32 -11.56
C GLY A 128 -34.46 -22.67 -11.97
N SER A 129 -33.78 -23.77 -11.62
CA SER A 129 -34.20 -25.11 -12.06
C SER A 129 -35.41 -25.64 -11.30
N ASN A 130 -35.49 -25.38 -10.00
CA ASN A 130 -36.59 -25.87 -9.16
C ASN A 130 -37.89 -25.13 -9.46
N MET A 131 -37.82 -23.81 -9.66
CA MET A 131 -38.96 -22.98 -10.05
C MET A 131 -39.51 -23.38 -11.42
N LEU A 132 -38.62 -23.60 -12.40
CA LEU A 132 -39.02 -24.05 -13.73
C LEU A 132 -39.71 -25.43 -13.72
N GLU A 133 -39.23 -26.37 -12.90
CA GLU A 133 -39.87 -27.69 -12.77
C GLU A 133 -41.21 -27.65 -12.03
N THR A 134 -41.37 -26.77 -11.03
CA THR A 134 -42.67 -26.56 -10.40
C THR A 134 -43.67 -25.91 -11.35
N GLU A 135 -43.23 -24.94 -12.16
CA GLU A 135 -44.08 -24.27 -13.17
C GLU A 135 -44.50 -25.23 -14.30
N LYS A 136 -43.62 -26.13 -14.75
CA LYS A 136 -43.98 -27.18 -15.74
C LYS A 136 -45.04 -28.13 -15.19
N LYS A 137 -44.91 -28.55 -13.93
CA LYS A 137 -45.90 -29.42 -13.27
C LYS A 137 -47.25 -28.72 -13.12
N GLU A 138 -47.24 -27.46 -12.71
CA GLU A 138 -48.45 -26.65 -12.61
C GLU A 138 -49.12 -26.47 -13.98
N SER A 139 -48.34 -26.12 -15.01
CA SER A 139 -48.82 -25.97 -16.38
C SER A 139 -49.47 -27.26 -16.90
N TRP A 140 -48.86 -28.43 -16.66
CA TRP A 140 -49.45 -29.71 -17.06
C TRP A 140 -50.75 -30.03 -16.30
N SER A 141 -50.80 -29.74 -15.00
CA SER A 141 -52.01 -29.90 -14.17
C SER A 141 -53.17 -29.02 -14.65
N LEU A 142 -52.89 -27.75 -14.95
CA LEU A 142 -53.86 -26.81 -15.52
C LEU A 142 -54.33 -27.27 -16.90
N LYS A 143 -53.41 -27.73 -17.76
CA LYS A 143 -53.74 -28.22 -19.10
C LYS A 143 -54.64 -29.44 -19.05
N LYS A 144 -54.36 -30.40 -18.14
CA LYS A 144 -55.22 -31.54 -17.87
C LYS A 144 -56.60 -31.10 -17.37
N LYS A 145 -56.65 -30.17 -16.41
CA LYS A 145 -57.91 -29.64 -15.88
C LYS A 145 -58.75 -28.96 -16.95
N ILE A 146 -58.13 -28.21 -17.86
CA ILE A 146 -58.82 -27.60 -19.01
C ILE A 146 -59.38 -28.70 -19.92
N THR A 147 -58.58 -29.71 -20.26
CA THR A 147 -59.06 -30.83 -21.09
C THR A 147 -60.21 -31.59 -20.43
N ASP A 148 -60.13 -31.86 -19.13
CA ASP A 148 -61.21 -32.51 -18.36
C ASP A 148 -62.48 -31.64 -18.36
N MET A 149 -62.34 -30.31 -18.20
CA MET A 149 -63.45 -29.36 -18.28
C MET A 149 -64.06 -29.29 -19.69
N GLU A 150 -63.22 -29.29 -20.73
CA GLU A 150 -63.66 -29.33 -22.13
C GLU A 150 -64.45 -30.61 -22.43
N GLU A 151 -64.00 -31.77 -21.92
CA GLU A 151 -64.72 -33.04 -22.06
C GLU A 151 -66.06 -33.02 -21.33
N GLN A 152 -66.10 -32.49 -20.09
CA GLN A 152 -67.36 -32.33 -19.35
C GLN A 152 -68.36 -31.44 -20.09
N LEU A 153 -67.91 -30.33 -20.69
CA LEU A 153 -68.77 -29.47 -21.50
C LEU A 153 -69.23 -30.13 -22.80
N LYS A 154 -68.41 -31.03 -23.35
CA LYS A 154 -68.74 -31.83 -24.54
C LYS A 154 -69.63 -33.02 -24.22
N SER A 155 -69.82 -33.35 -22.94
CA SER A 155 -70.75 -34.40 -22.54
C SER A 155 -72.14 -34.09 -23.10
N PRO A 156 -72.75 -35.03 -23.86
CA PRO A 156 -74.04 -34.82 -24.51
C PRO A 156 -75.13 -34.38 -23.51
N ALA A 157 -75.06 -34.87 -22.27
CA ALA A 157 -75.98 -34.54 -21.20
C ALA A 157 -75.93 -33.06 -20.80
N LEU A 158 -74.73 -32.49 -20.59
CA LEU A 158 -74.63 -31.05 -20.27
C LEU A 158 -74.93 -30.18 -21.49
N PHE A 159 -74.50 -30.58 -22.69
CA PHE A 159 -74.80 -29.84 -23.91
C PHE A 159 -76.32 -29.72 -24.15
N VAL A 160 -77.06 -30.81 -23.96
CA VAL A 160 -78.53 -30.82 -24.07
C VAL A 160 -79.16 -29.90 -23.01
N ARG A 161 -78.70 -29.99 -21.75
CA ARG A 161 -79.21 -29.15 -20.64
C ARG A 161 -78.92 -27.67 -20.85
N LEU A 162 -77.74 -27.32 -21.36
CA LEU A 162 -77.36 -25.94 -21.69
C LEU A 162 -78.21 -25.40 -22.84
N LYS A 163 -78.43 -26.19 -23.91
CA LYS A 163 -79.33 -25.81 -25.01
C LYS A 163 -80.77 -25.60 -24.54
N GLN A 164 -81.27 -26.43 -23.62
CA GLN A 164 -82.59 -26.24 -23.02
C GLN A 164 -82.67 -24.94 -22.21
N ASN A 165 -81.67 -24.64 -21.37
CA ASN A 165 -81.61 -23.39 -20.60
C ASN A 165 -81.57 -22.15 -21.51
N LEU A 166 -80.79 -22.20 -22.60
CA LEU A 166 -80.74 -21.10 -23.56
C LEU A 166 -82.09 -20.88 -24.23
N ARG A 167 -82.76 -21.96 -24.66
CA ARG A 167 -84.11 -21.91 -25.25
C ARG A 167 -85.15 -21.31 -24.30
N LEU A 168 -85.05 -21.61 -23.01
CA LEU A 168 -85.92 -21.05 -21.98
C LEU A 168 -85.62 -19.55 -21.78
N LYS A 169 -84.35 -19.15 -21.83
CA LYS A 169 -83.93 -17.77 -21.65
C LYS A 169 -84.23 -16.87 -22.85
N THR A 170 -84.34 -17.42 -24.05
CA THR A 170 -84.80 -16.69 -25.26
C THR A 170 -86.33 -16.66 -25.39
N ARG A 171 -87.06 -17.35 -24.50
CA ARG A 171 -88.53 -17.40 -24.47
C ARG A 171 -89.15 -16.53 -23.37
N ASN A 172 -88.32 -15.95 -22.51
CA ASN A 172 -88.67 -14.87 -21.59
C ASN A 172 -88.07 -13.56 -22.11
#